data_AF-A0AAE8X329-F1
#
_entry.id   AF-A0AAE8X329-F1
#
_cell.length_a   1.000
_cell.length_b   1.000
_cell.length_c   1.000
_cell.angle_alpha   90.00
_cell.angle_beta   90.00
_cell.angle_gamma   90.00
#
_symmetry.space_group_name_H-M   'P 1'
#
loop_
_entity.id
_entity.type
_entity.pdbx_description
1 polymer ?
#
loop_
_entity_poly.entity_id
_entity_poly.type
_entity_poly.pdbx_seq_one_letter_code
_entity_poly.pdbx_strand_id
1 'polypeptide(L)'
;MIINAGEYKQKTRDQIRSSGYVIDTLEAAMWSVWNTDNFRDAILLAANLADDADSVAATAGQIAGALYGYSGIPQEWKNNLVQHERIAKMAGELFDRAPEDTFL
;
A
#
# COMPACT_ATOMS: atom_id res chain seq x y z
N MET A 1 13.96 -9.11 -14.13
CA MET A 1 12.96 -8.21 -13.53
C MET A 1 13.00 -8.46 -12.03
N ILE A 2 13.43 -7.46 -11.25
CA ILE A 2 14.03 -7.61 -9.90
C ILE A 2 12.97 -7.74 -8.76
N ILE A 3 11.67 -7.65 -9.06
CA ILE A 3 10.63 -7.76 -8.03
C ILE A 3 10.16 -9.21 -7.85
N ASN A 4 10.14 -10.00 -8.93
CA ASN A 4 9.51 -11.33 -8.93
C ASN A 4 10.25 -12.37 -8.07
N ALA A 5 11.56 -12.24 -7.87
CA ALA A 5 12.31 -13.14 -7.00
C ALA A 5 12.44 -12.61 -5.55
N GLY A 6 11.77 -11.49 -5.23
CA GLY A 6 11.70 -10.94 -3.88
C GLY A 6 12.97 -10.21 -3.42
N GLU A 7 13.81 -9.74 -4.34
CA GLU A 7 15.10 -9.10 -4.03
C GLU A 7 14.94 -7.84 -3.17
N TYR A 8 13.80 -7.16 -3.26
CA TYR A 8 13.46 -6.02 -2.40
C TYR A 8 13.56 -6.37 -0.90
N LYS A 9 13.34 -7.63 -0.50
CA LYS A 9 13.35 -8.05 0.91
C LYS A 9 14.70 -7.85 1.61
N GLN A 10 15.80 -7.80 0.87
CA GLN A 10 17.14 -7.61 1.42
C GLN A 10 17.74 -6.23 1.12
N LYS A 11 16.99 -5.35 0.44
CA LYS A 11 17.47 -4.02 0.09
C LYS A 11 17.49 -3.11 1.31
N THR A 12 18.52 -2.27 1.39
CA THR A 12 18.57 -1.14 2.30
C THR A 12 17.82 0.07 1.71
N ARG A 13 17.47 1.03 2.55
CA ARG A 13 16.67 2.21 2.15
C ARG A 13 17.30 3.02 1.01
N ASP A 14 18.62 3.16 0.98
CA ASP A 14 19.38 3.87 -0.06
C ASP A 14 19.40 3.15 -1.42
N GLN A 15 19.02 1.88 -1.45
CA GLN A 15 18.88 1.07 -2.67
C GLN A 15 17.46 1.12 -3.25
N ILE A 16 16.52 1.74 -2.55
CA ILE A 16 15.14 1.92 -2.98
C ILE A 16 14.99 3.29 -3.63
N ARG A 17 14.36 3.28 -4.80
CA ARG A 17 14.02 4.50 -5.54
C ARG A 17 12.52 4.71 -5.46
N SER A 18 12.11 5.97 -5.31
CA SER A 18 10.72 6.40 -5.36
C SER A 18 10.52 7.37 -6.53
N SER A 19 11.02 7.01 -7.72
CA SER A 19 10.81 7.81 -8.93
C SER A 19 9.41 7.56 -9.52
N GLY A 20 9.02 8.37 -10.52
CA GLY A 20 7.80 8.16 -11.32
C GLY A 20 7.80 6.91 -12.22
N TYR A 21 8.81 6.05 -12.13
CA TYR A 21 8.84 4.80 -12.88
C TYR A 21 8.10 3.70 -12.12
N VAL A 22 7.10 3.08 -12.78
CA VAL A 22 6.22 2.06 -12.17
C VAL A 22 6.95 0.92 -11.45
N ILE A 23 8.12 0.50 -11.94
CA ILE A 23 8.91 -0.56 -11.28
C ILE A 23 9.54 -0.06 -9.99
N ASP A 24 10.03 1.18 -9.96
CA ASP A 24 10.56 1.78 -8.74
C ASP A 24 9.44 1.94 -7.71
N THR A 25 8.27 2.43 -8.12
CA THR A 25 7.09 2.59 -7.24
C THR A 25 6.65 1.28 -6.63
N LEU A 26 6.51 0.22 -7.45
CA LEU A 26 6.07 -1.10 -6.98
C LEU A 26 7.11 -1.72 -6.03
N GLU A 27 8.40 -1.61 -6.35
CA GLU A 27 9.47 -2.12 -5.51
C GLU A 27 9.50 -1.41 -4.15
N ALA A 28 9.41 -0.07 -4.15
CA ALA A 28 9.40 0.75 -2.95
C ALA A 28 8.19 0.47 -2.04
N ALA A 29 7.01 0.26 -2.64
CA ALA A 29 5.80 -0.07 -1.90
C ALA A 29 5.92 -1.46 -1.23
N MET A 30 6.35 -2.48 -1.98
CA MET A 30 6.57 -3.83 -1.46
C MET A 30 7.65 -3.84 -0.37
N TRP A 31 8.75 -3.10 -0.57
CA TRP A 31 9.81 -2.93 0.42
C TRP A 31 9.29 -2.29 1.70
N SER A 32 8.47 -1.25 1.60
CA SER A 32 7.95 -0.53 2.77
C SER A 32 7.04 -1.43 3.61
N VAL A 33 6.15 -2.18 2.96
CA VAL A 33 5.27 -3.15 3.66
C VAL A 33 6.06 -4.30 4.25
N TRP A 34 7.08 -4.80 3.54
CA TRP A 34 7.90 -5.92 4.02
C TRP A 34 8.75 -5.58 5.24
N ASN A 35 9.21 -4.32 5.36
CA ASN A 35 10.09 -3.87 6.44
C ASN A 35 9.33 -3.23 7.62
N THR A 36 8.01 -3.41 7.70
CA THR A 36 7.18 -2.86 8.79
C THR A 36 6.09 -3.84 9.22
N ASP A 37 5.64 -3.72 10.46
CA ASP A 37 4.72 -4.69 11.09
C ASP A 37 3.30 -4.14 11.29
N ASN A 38 2.99 -2.95 10.76
CA ASN A 38 1.67 -2.34 10.83
C ASN A 38 1.43 -1.31 9.73
N PHE A 39 0.15 -0.96 9.51
CA PHE A 39 -0.26 -0.01 8.46
C PHE A 39 0.39 1.36 8.63
N ARG A 40 0.44 1.88 9.87
CA ARG A 40 0.96 3.22 10.15
C ARG A 40 2.42 3.34 9.73
N ASP A 41 3.24 2.40 10.16
CA ASP A 41 4.66 2.40 9.88
C ASP A 41 4.94 2.14 8.40
N ALA A 42 4.16 1.27 7.74
CA ALA A 42 4.26 1.05 6.29
C ALA A 42 4.03 2.33 5.48
N ILE A 43 2.96 3.07 5.78
CA ILE A 43 2.63 4.34 5.11
C ILE A 43 3.69 5.41 5.40
N LEU A 44 4.12 5.55 6.66
CA LEU A 44 5.13 6.53 7.02
C LEU A 44 6.47 6.20 6.36
N LEU A 45 6.86 4.93 6.30
CA LEU A 45 8.09 4.50 5.65
C LEU A 45 8.07 4.83 4.15
N ALA A 46 6.97 4.49 3.48
CA ALA A 46 6.73 4.77 2.06
C ALA A 46 6.72 6.26 1.74
N ALA A 47 5.92 7.06 2.45
CA ALA A 47 5.78 8.50 2.20
C ALA A 47 7.09 9.26 2.46
N ASN A 48 7.91 8.80 3.41
CA ASN A 48 9.19 9.44 3.70
C ASN A 48 10.30 9.06 2.70
N LEU A 49 10.07 8.21 1.69
CA LEU A 49 11.07 7.96 0.62
C LEU A 49 11.27 9.19 -0.29
N ALA A 50 10.39 10.19 -0.21
CA ALA A 50 10.43 11.42 -1.01
C ALA A 50 10.27 11.17 -2.51
N ASP A 51 10.64 12.15 -3.34
CA ASP A 51 10.42 12.16 -4.79
C ASP A 51 8.94 11.90 -5.12
N ASP A 52 8.57 10.80 -5.77
CA ASP A 52 7.18 10.38 -6.03
C ASP A 52 6.54 9.69 -4.81
N ALA A 53 6.54 10.42 -3.69
CA ALA A 53 6.10 9.91 -2.39
C ALA A 53 4.60 9.55 -2.35
N ASP A 54 3.76 10.27 -3.10
CA ASP A 54 2.33 10.03 -3.15
C ASP A 54 2.01 8.70 -3.85
N SER A 55 2.65 8.40 -4.98
CA SER A 55 2.46 7.16 -5.72
C SER A 55 2.93 5.94 -4.92
N VAL A 56 4.09 6.04 -4.25
CA VAL A 56 4.59 4.96 -3.39
C VAL A 56 3.68 4.74 -2.19
N ALA A 57 3.28 5.81 -1.50
CA ALA A 57 2.40 5.70 -0.32
C ALA A 57 0.99 5.18 -0.68
N ALA A 58 0.43 5.60 -1.82
CA ALA A 58 -0.86 5.11 -2.30
C ALA A 58 -0.80 3.61 -2.69
N THR A 59 0.31 3.17 -3.30
CA THR A 59 0.53 1.76 -3.64
C THR A 59 0.75 0.92 -2.37
N ALA A 60 1.60 1.39 -1.45
CA ALA A 60 1.83 0.75 -0.16
C ALA A 60 0.53 0.68 0.66
N GLY A 61 -0.32 1.70 0.60
CA GLY A 61 -1.60 1.74 1.32
C GLY A 61 -2.62 0.71 0.83
N GLN A 62 -2.63 0.39 -0.46
CA GLN A 62 -3.44 -0.72 -0.97
C GLN A 62 -2.95 -2.06 -0.41
N ILE A 63 -1.64 -2.31 -0.44
CA ILE A 63 -1.03 -3.56 0.00
C ILE A 63 -1.16 -3.73 1.53
N ALA A 64 -0.74 -2.72 2.30
CA ALA A 64 -0.83 -2.72 3.76
C ALA A 64 -2.28 -2.71 4.24
N GLY A 65 -3.18 -2.01 3.55
CA GLY A 65 -4.61 -1.97 3.88
C GLY A 65 -5.28 -3.33 3.69
N ALA A 66 -4.91 -4.07 2.65
CA ALA A 66 -5.35 -5.45 2.46
C ALA A 66 -4.77 -6.40 3.53
N LEU A 67 -3.50 -6.21 3.91
CA LEU A 67 -2.80 -7.06 4.87
C LEU A 67 -3.29 -6.89 6.32
N TYR A 68 -3.42 -5.64 6.77
CA TYR A 68 -3.76 -5.31 8.16
C TYR A 68 -5.26 -5.04 8.37
N GLY A 69 -6.02 -4.96 7.27
CA GLY A 69 -7.44 -4.65 7.26
C GLY A 69 -7.75 -3.17 7.58
N TYR A 70 -8.98 -2.76 7.25
CA TYR A 70 -9.47 -1.41 7.54
C TYR A 70 -9.46 -1.06 9.04
N SER A 71 -9.61 -2.07 9.92
CA SER A 71 -9.46 -1.91 11.37
C SER A 71 -8.03 -1.62 11.83
N GLY A 72 -7.01 -1.98 11.03
CA GLY A 72 -5.60 -1.70 11.30
C GLY A 72 -5.17 -0.27 10.96
N ILE A 73 -6.03 0.51 10.27
CA ILE A 73 -5.75 1.91 9.93
C ILE A 73 -5.98 2.79 11.18
N PRO A 74 -5.02 3.66 11.55
CA PRO A 74 -5.17 4.58 12.68
C PRO A 74 -6.48 5.38 12.61
N GLN A 75 -7.22 5.43 13.73
CA GLN A 75 -8.54 6.05 13.75
C GLN A 75 -8.47 7.55 13.46
N GLU A 76 -7.42 8.22 13.93
CA GLU A 76 -7.17 9.63 13.65
C GLU A 76 -6.95 9.91 12.15
N TRP A 77 -6.39 8.96 11.40
CA TRP A 77 -6.21 9.12 9.95
C TRP A 77 -7.53 8.96 9.20
N LYS A 78 -8.34 7.97 9.60
CA LYS A 78 -9.69 7.78 9.07
C LYS A 78 -10.57 9.01 9.29
N ASN A 79 -10.52 9.59 10.49
CA ASN A 79 -11.29 10.79 10.83
C ASN A 79 -10.87 12.03 10.02
N ASN A 80 -9.61 12.11 9.60
CA ASN A 80 -9.09 13.24 8.82
C ASN A 80 -9.19 13.03 7.30
N LEU A 81 -9.47 11.80 6.84
CA LEU A 81 -9.56 11.49 5.42
C LEU A 81 -10.85 12.06 4.83
N VAL A 82 -10.70 12.97 3.87
CA VAL A 82 -11.84 13.57 3.16
C VAL A 82 -12.65 12.48 2.47
N GLN A 83 -13.98 12.51 2.66
CA GLN A 83 -14.92 11.50 2.14
C GLN A 83 -14.66 10.07 2.60
N HIS A 84 -13.99 9.89 3.74
CA HIS A 84 -13.72 8.59 4.35
C HIS A 84 -14.90 7.62 4.32
N GLU A 85 -16.09 8.05 4.77
CA GLU A 85 -17.29 7.21 4.80
C GLU A 85 -17.73 6.76 3.41
N ARG A 86 -17.66 7.66 2.41
CA ARG A 86 -18.00 7.33 1.02
C ARG A 86 -17.03 6.31 0.44
N ILE A 87 -15.74 6.46 0.70
CA ILE A 87 -14.71 5.52 0.25
C ILE A 87 -14.92 4.14 0.88
N ALA A 88 -15.14 4.08 2.19
CA ALA A 88 -15.42 2.83 2.90
C ALA A 88 -16.69 2.14 2.37
N LYS A 89 -17.75 2.91 2.11
CA LYS A 89 -19.00 2.39 1.52
C LYS A 89 -18.78 1.79 0.13
N MET A 90 -18.04 2.48 -0.75
CA MET A 90 -17.73 1.95 -2.08
C MET A 90 -16.91 0.66 -2.01
N ALA A 91 -15.97 0.56 -1.07
CA ALA A 91 -15.21 -0.67 -0.87
C ALA A 91 -16.11 -1.84 -0.44
N GLY A 92 -17.05 -1.61 0.48
CA GLY A 92 -18.06 -2.60 0.86
C GLY A 92 -18.96 -3.01 -0.32
N GLU A 93 -19.45 -2.04 -1.10
CA GLU A 93 -20.26 -2.31 -2.29
C GLU A 93 -19.52 -3.12 -3.37
N LEU A 94 -18.21 -2.89 -3.55
CA LEU A 94 -17.39 -3.69 -4.47
C LEU A 94 -17.19 -5.11 -3.95
N PHE A 95 -16.97 -5.28 -2.64
CA PHE A 95 -16.84 -6.58 -1.99
C PHE A 95 -18.13 -7.40 -2.16
N ASP A 96 -19.29 -6.80 -1.87
CA ASP A 96 -20.60 -7.46 -1.99
C ASP A 96 -20.98 -7.80 -3.44
N ARG A 97 -20.40 -7.11 -4.42
CA ARG A 97 -20.62 -7.32 -5.86
C ARG A 97 -19.58 -8.23 -6.51
N ALA A 98 -18.64 -8.78 -5.75
CA ALA A 98 -17.67 -9.72 -6.29
C ALA A 98 -18.42 -10.88 -6.98
N PRO A 99 -18.16 -11.16 -8.27
CA PRO A 99 -18.79 -12.28 -8.94
C PRO A 99 -18.37 -13.59 -8.28
N GLU A 100 -19.30 -14.55 -8.22
CA GLU A 100 -18.95 -15.93 -7.89
C GLU A 100 -17.91 -16.44 -8.90
N ASP A 101 -17.00 -17.30 -8.43
CA ASP A 101 -16.04 -17.93 -9.31
C ASP A 101 -16.78 -18.68 -10.43
N THR A 102 -16.60 -18.22 -11.68
CA THR A 102 -17.04 -18.99 -12.84
C THR A 102 -16.16 -20.22 -12.94
N PHE A 103 -16.63 -21.34 -12.37
CA PHE A 103 -16.07 -22.66 -12.63
C PHE A 103 -16.15 -22.94 -14.14
N LEU A 104 -14.98 -23.02 -14.79
CA LEU A 104 -14.81 -23.71 -16.08
C LEU A 104 -14.61 -25.21 -15.83
#